data_AF-A0A0G1IR93-F1
#
_entry.id   AF-A0A0G1IR93-F1
#
_cell.length_a   1.000
_cell.length_b   1.000
_cell.length_c   1.000
_cell.angle_alpha   90.00
_cell.angle_beta   90.00
_cell.angle_gamma   90.00
#
_symmetry.space_group_name_H-M   'P 1'
#
loop_
_entity.id
_entity.type
_entity.pdbx_description
1 polymer ?
#
loop_
_entity_poly.entity_id
_entity_poly.type
_entity_poly.pdbx_seq_one_letter_code
_entity_poly.pdbx_strand_id
1 'polypeptide(L)' 'MEIFRTELPKSGTIAVLGKNPKTDTEISVKAGRFGPYVTDGEINATIPRDSDPKTVTLEDAIELLKKKAKKPKRKKVE' A
#
# COMPACT_ATOMS: atom_id res chain seq x y z
N MET A 1 -4.02 24.56 22.46
CA MET A 1 -2.85 24.39 21.57
C MET A 1 -2.94 23.00 20.98
N GLU A 2 -3.37 22.92 19.73
CA GLU A 2 -3.55 21.66 19.01
C GLU A 2 -2.20 20.98 18.81
N ILE A 3 -2.04 19.86 19.51
CA ILE A 3 -0.96 18.92 19.27
C ILE A 3 -1.16 18.34 17.87
N PHE A 4 -0.42 18.85 16.89
CA PHE A 4 -0.22 18.15 15.64
C PHE A 4 0.35 16.78 15.99
N ARG A 5 -0.49 15.75 15.96
CA ARG A 5 -0.10 14.35 16.04
C ARG A 5 0.73 14.08 14.80
N THR A 6 2.03 14.39 14.87
CA THR A 6 3.01 13.89 13.92
C THR A 6 3.08 12.39 14.16
N GLU A 7 2.25 11.66 13.41
CA GLU A 7 2.40 10.22 13.26
C GLU A 7 3.79 9.99 12.67
N LEU A 8 4.74 9.65 13.55
CA LEU A 8 6.01 9.09 13.14
C LEU A 8 5.71 8.01 12.09
N PRO A 9 6.25 8.11 10.86
CA PRO A 9 6.04 7.07 9.88
C PRO A 9 6.59 5.79 10.49
N LYS A 10 5.70 4.81 10.74
CA LYS A 10 6.06 3.52 11.34
C LYS A 10 7.24 2.97 10.54
N SER A 11 8.35 2.75 11.24
CA SER A 11 9.64 2.28 10.72
C SER A 11 9.40 1.24 9.61
N GLY A 12 9.64 1.64 8.36
CA GLY A 12 9.32 0.84 7.18
C GLY A 12 8.34 1.46 6.19
N THR A 13 7.73 2.62 6.42
CA THR A 13 6.93 3.29 5.37
C THR A 13 7.87 3.99 4.38
N ILE A 14 7.84 3.58 3.10
CA ILE A 14 8.72 4.13 2.04
C ILE A 14 8.08 5.39 1.44
N ALA A 15 6.80 5.31 1.10
CA ALA A 15 6.05 6.41 0.49
C ALA A 15 4.56 6.26 0.81
N VAL A 16 3.86 7.37 1.02
CA VAL A 16 2.39 7.40 1.07
C VAL A 16 1.92 8.00 -0.24
N LEU A 17 1.18 7.24 -1.04
CA LEU A 17 0.76 7.64 -2.39
C LEU A 17 -0.56 8.43 -2.36
N GLY A 18 -1.35 8.27 -1.30
CA GLY A 18 -2.61 8.97 -1.10
C GLY A 18 -3.82 8.07 -1.34
N LYS A 19 -5.01 8.66 -1.47
CA LYS A 19 -6.26 7.90 -1.60
C LYS A 19 -6.54 7.48 -3.03
N ASN A 20 -7.05 6.25 -3.19
CA ASN A 20 -7.55 5.77 -4.46
C ASN A 20 -8.96 6.33 -4.72
N PRO A 21 -9.22 7.06 -5.83
CA PRO A 21 -10.54 7.64 -6.12
C PRO A 21 -11.64 6.60 -6.41
N LYS A 22 -11.29 5.32 -6.56
CA LYS A 22 -12.26 4.24 -6.79
C LYS A 22 -12.70 3.51 -5.53
N THR A 23 -11.88 3.51 -4.50
CA THR A 23 -12.11 2.73 -3.27
C THR A 23 -12.09 3.60 -2.01
N ASP A 24 -11.72 4.88 -2.13
CA ASP A 24 -11.49 5.81 -1.02
C ASP A 24 -10.48 5.31 0.03
N THR A 25 -9.71 4.26 -0.32
CA THR A 25 -8.69 3.67 0.54
C THR A 25 -7.35 4.36 0.37
N GLU A 26 -6.64 4.55 1.48
CA GLU A 26 -5.31 5.17 1.49
C GLU A 26 -4.24 4.16 1.10
N ILE A 27 -3.58 4.44 -0.02
CA ILE A 27 -2.51 3.63 -0.57
C ILE A 27 -1.17 4.12 -0.03
N SER A 28 -0.41 3.19 0.54
CA SER A 28 0.94 3.42 1.04
C SER A 28 1.88 2.28 0.66
N VAL A 29 3.12 2.65 0.37
CA VAL A 29 4.24 1.75 0.09
C VAL A 29 5.05 1.55 1.36
N LYS A 30 5.27 0.29 1.74
CA LYS A 30 5.99 -0.10 2.94
C LYS A 30 7.06 -1.14 2.62
N ALA A 31 8.19 -1.09 3.31
CA ALA A 31 9.24 -2.09 3.32
C ALA A 31 8.88 -3.18 4.33
N GLY A 32 8.66 -4.40 3.87
CA GLY A 32 8.43 -5.57 4.72
C GLY A 32 9.61 -6.54 4.73
N ARG A 33 9.52 -7.57 5.58
CA ARG A 33 10.52 -8.66 5.67
C ARG A 33 10.82 -9.33 4.32
N PHE A 34 9.82 -9.40 3.44
CA PHE A 34 9.92 -10.06 2.13
C PHE A 34 10.21 -9.10 0.98
N GLY A 35 10.44 -7.82 1.29
CA GLY A 35 10.62 -6.76 0.31
C GLY A 35 9.51 -5.71 0.38
N PRO A 36 9.60 -4.68 -0.47
CA PRO A 36 8.61 -3.61 -0.52
C PRO A 36 7.25 -4.11 -1.02
N TYR A 37 6.19 -3.53 -0.47
CA TYR A 37 4.81 -3.84 -0.82
C TYR A 37 3.95 -2.58 -0.75
N VAL A 38 2.93 -2.56 -1.60
CA VAL A 38 1.82 -1.61 -1.55
C VAL A 38 0.72 -2.17 -0.66
N THR A 39 0.14 -1.33 0.17
CA THR A 39 -1.06 -1.63 0.94
C THR A 39 -2.08 -0.51 0.80
N ASP A 40 -3.35 -0.86 0.66
CA ASP A 40 -4.46 0.10 0.80
C ASP A 40 -5.22 -0.08 2.14
N GLY A 41 -4.62 -0.79 3.10
CA GLY A 41 -5.24 -1.14 4.37
C GLY A 41 -6.01 -2.47 4.32
N GLU A 42 -6.63 -2.80 3.19
CA GLU A 42 -7.39 -4.05 3.00
C GLU A 42 -6.62 -5.09 2.15
N ILE A 43 -6.00 -4.60 1.08
CA ILE A 43 -5.28 -5.39 0.08
C ILE A 43 -3.80 -5.07 0.18
N ASN A 44 -2.99 -6.12 0.07
CA ASN A 44 -1.54 -6.01 0.11
C ASN A 44 -1.01 -6.61 -1.19
N ALA A 45 -0.29 -5.81 -1.96
CA ALA A 45 0.34 -6.21 -3.20
C ALA A 45 1.85 -6.04 -3.09
N THR A 46 2.58 -7.13 -3.27
CA THR A 46 4.05 -7.12 -3.28
C THR A 46 4.54 -6.36 -4.51
N ILE A 47 5.50 -5.46 -4.33
CA ILE A 47 6.15 -4.77 -5.45
C ILE A 47 7.19 -5.73 -6.05
N PRO A 48 7.20 -5.94 -7.37
CA PRO A 48 8.23 -6.75 -8.03
C PRO A 48 9.63 -6.22 -7.70
N ARG A 49 10.63 -7.11 -7.59
CA ARG A 49 12.02 -6.70 -7.35
C ARG A 49 12.61 -5.86 -8.47
N ASP A 50 12.08 -6.00 -9.68
CA ASP A 50 12.44 -5.22 -10.87
C ASP A 50 11.87 -3.79 -10.83
N SER A 51 10.99 -3.47 -9.87
CA SER A 51 10.36 -2.15 -9.73
C SER A 51 10.85 -1.46 -8.47
N ASP A 52 11.31 -0.21 -8.63
CA ASP A 52 11.79 0.60 -7.51
C ASP A 52 10.63 1.12 -6.67
N PRO A 53 10.54 0.77 -5.37
CA PRO A 53 9.41 1.16 -4.53
C PRO A 53 9.32 2.66 -4.26
N LYS A 54 10.40 3.41 -4.54
CA LYS A 54 10.42 4.88 -4.49
C LYS A 54 9.86 5.53 -5.76
N THR A 55 9.85 4.80 -6.87
CA THR A 55 9.35 5.26 -8.17
C THR A 55 7.92 4.80 -8.45
N VAL A 56 7.41 3.84 -7.65
CA VAL A 56 6.02 3.38 -7.75
C VAL A 56 5.08 4.55 -7.54
N THR A 57 4.26 4.81 -8.56
CA THR A 57 3.23 5.84 -8.53
C THR A 57 1.91 5.30 -7.99
N LEU A 58 0.98 6.19 -7.68
CA LEU A 58 -0.37 5.82 -7.26
C LEU A 58 -1.06 4.91 -8.28
N GLU A 59 -0.87 5.17 -9.58
CA GLU A 59 -1.50 4.37 -10.64
C GLU A 59 -0.96 2.93 -10.68
N ASP A 60 0.36 2.77 -10.64
CA ASP A 60 1.03 1.46 -10.56
C ASP A 60 0.57 0.68 -9.32
N ALA A 61 0.54 1.36 -8.18
CA ALA A 61 0.08 0.79 -6.92
C ALA A 61 -1.37 0.32 -7.01
N ILE A 62 -2.27 1.13 -7.58
CA ILE A 62 -3.67 0.77 -7.83
C ILE A 62 -3.74 -0.45 -8.76
N GLU A 63 -2.91 -0.53 -9.80
CA GLU A 63 -2.91 -1.68 -10.72
C GLU A 63 -2.46 -2.97 -10.02
N LEU A 64 -1.38 -2.91 -9.23
CA LEU A 64 -0.89 -4.03 -8.43
C LEU A 64 -1.95 -4.52 -7.44
N LEU A 65 -2.61 -3.59 -6.74
CA LEU A 65 -3.69 -3.88 -5.81
C LEU A 65 -4.90 -4.48 -6.53
N LYS A 66 -5.32 -3.94 -7.68
CA LYS A 66 -6.41 -4.51 -8.50
C LYS A 66 -6.10 -5.92 -9.00
N LYS A 67 -4.87 -6.17 -9.46
CA LYS A 67 -4.42 -7.51 -9.88
C LYS A 67 -4.51 -8.52 -8.72
N LYS A 68 -4.21 -8.08 -7.49
CA LYS A 68 -4.37 -8.89 -6.28
C LYS A 68 -5.83 -9.01 -5.83
N ALA A 69 -6.65 -7.96 -5.97
CA ALA A 69 -8.07 -7.95 -5.62
C ALA A 69 -8.87 -8.92 -6.50
N LYS A 70 -8.56 -8.97 -7.80
CA LYS A 70 -9.19 -9.89 -8.76
C LYS A 70 -8.88 -11.36 -8.47
N LYS A 71 -7.78 -11.67 -7.80
CA LYS A 71 -7.54 -13.00 -7.25
C LYS A 71 -8.28 -13.07 -5.93
N PRO A 72 -9.42 -13.77 -5.81
CA PRO A 72 -10.19 -13.78 -4.58
C PRO A 72 -9.27 -14.23 -3.43
N LYS A 73 -8.91 -13.29 -2.55
CA LYS A 73 -8.37 -13.64 -1.24
C LYS A 73 -9.47 -14.47 -0.60
N ARG A 74 -9.20 -15.76 -0.36
CA ARG A 74 -10.08 -16.65 0.39
C ARG A 74 -10.56 -15.86 1.60
N LYS A 75 -11.86 -15.51 1.63
CA LYS A 75 -12.49 -14.89 2.79
C LYS A 75 -12.13 -15.78 3.98
N LYS A 76 -11.41 -15.22 4.95
CA LYS A 76 -11.34 -15.83 6.27
C LYS A 76 -12.74 -15.65 6.83
N VAL A 77 -13.54 -16.71 6.70
CA VAL A 77 -14.83 -16.84 7.38
C VAL A 77 -14.49 -16.87 8.85
N GLU A 78 -14.96 -15.87 9.58
CA GLU A 78 -15.11 -15.93 11.04
C GLU A 78 -16.52 -16.46 11.33
#